data_AF-A0A1M2VNJ6-F1
#
_entry.id   AF-A0A1M2VNJ6-F1
#
_cell.length_a   1.000
_cell.length_b   1.000
_cell.length_c   1.000
_cell.angle_alpha   90.00
_cell.angle_beta   90.00
_cell.angle_gamma   90.00
#
_symmetry.space_group_name_H-M   'P 1'
#
loop_
_entity.id
_entity.type
_entity.pdbx_description
1 polymer ?
#
loop_
_entity_poly.entity_id
_entity_poly.type
_entity_poly.pdbx_seq_one_letter_code
_entity_poly.pdbx_strand_id
1 'polypeptide(L)'
;MEVPFSSSGAMSRAHYALVRKIETATPQAADQILLAEVQSIQYQLTRSTLTLKQCKESLILLLYCAMTVNPGTHVDLEFALPHAINLAEVGKTVQDKRTGYLFCAEVMSPEHELQLMLVNSIRKDLESAEVPRICLALDTLIQSPSKDVIPAVQSRLHDLLSHNSVHVKRRALYAFNALSERDSDILRDIASKARKRLADSEPAVVVAALTLAKTLVKAELLPTDKYHKVLSGLLKTTWSRRPEPARYHSLVRLIQAVGTAGRPSVQDLQTFLDIVRHYTPMGMCAYAIVHQCFSAISKCSAETVLEAQASSGTSFIQEVRQLLTLNEPDGLYMFIHCLSSVDPKLWAGTSPEIPAVLDEWEVERVMGLLDSEDKLIRKQTLRTLWRVDQSIVESYYARALQGQLSDEPLPRLLEIADIISGDDGEAYAHQLKSILRAIEGNVPLNKRPVLQDAVEELLIRIHTGDGSWRSGCIGVLFTTLVDHDAEAGPTLMVILTALMCEYLELSPISPVELLRGLATRLSFYSGRSRYLMICID
;
A
#
# COMPACT_ATOMS: atom_id res chain seq x y z
N MET A 1 11.83 -17.83 26.99
CA MET A 1 12.67 -17.12 27.97
C MET A 1 11.76 -16.48 29.01
N GLU A 2 11.89 -16.85 30.29
CA GLU A 2 11.13 -16.22 31.37
C GLU A 2 11.67 -14.81 31.66
N VAL A 3 11.16 -13.82 30.93
CA VAL A 3 11.40 -12.40 31.22
C VAL A 3 10.84 -12.05 32.61
N PRO A 4 11.66 -11.62 33.58
CA PRO A 4 11.19 -11.26 34.91
C PRO A 4 10.28 -10.02 34.89
N PHE A 5 9.40 -9.88 35.89
CA PHE A 5 8.46 -8.75 36.00
C PHE A 5 9.14 -7.38 35.80
N SER A 6 10.32 -7.16 36.39
CA SER A 6 11.10 -5.93 36.28
C SER A 6 11.51 -5.55 34.86
N SER A 7 11.53 -6.52 33.94
CA SER A 7 11.92 -6.36 32.54
C SER A 7 10.75 -6.60 31.57
N SER A 8 9.55 -6.88 32.10
CA SER A 8 8.37 -7.26 31.32
C SER A 8 7.55 -6.09 30.78
N GLY A 9 7.77 -4.87 31.29
CA GLY A 9 6.94 -3.71 30.95
C GLY A 9 5.52 -3.74 31.55
N ALA A 10 5.16 -4.80 32.30
CA ALA A 10 3.85 -4.92 32.95
C ALA A 10 3.67 -3.86 34.05
N MET A 11 2.51 -3.23 34.09
CA MET A 11 2.18 -2.17 35.05
C MET A 11 1.94 -2.69 36.48
N SER A 12 1.58 -3.95 36.62
CA SER A 12 1.34 -4.60 37.91
C SER A 12 1.69 -6.08 37.85
N ARG A 13 1.81 -6.69 39.03
CA ARG A 13 1.99 -8.15 39.15
C ARG A 13 0.77 -8.91 38.65
N ALA A 14 -0.44 -8.34 38.74
CA ALA A 14 -1.66 -8.95 38.23
C ALA A 14 -1.64 -8.97 36.69
N HIS A 15 -1.30 -7.84 36.07
CA HIS A 15 -1.09 -7.77 34.61
C HIS A 15 -0.03 -8.77 34.15
N TYR A 16 1.12 -8.83 34.82
CA TYR A 16 2.17 -9.81 34.48
C TYR A 16 1.69 -11.26 34.61
N ALA A 17 0.95 -11.58 35.68
CA ALA A 17 0.43 -12.92 35.88
C ALA A 17 -0.63 -13.30 34.83
N LEU A 18 -1.46 -12.36 34.38
CA LEU A 18 -2.44 -12.58 33.31
C LEU A 18 -1.75 -12.91 31.99
N VAL A 19 -0.79 -12.08 31.56
CA VAL A 19 -0.03 -12.30 30.32
C VAL A 19 0.66 -13.67 30.35
N ARG A 20 1.28 -14.03 31.47
CA ARG A 20 1.90 -15.35 31.64
C ARG A 20 0.92 -16.51 31.53
N LYS A 21 -0.25 -16.39 32.16
CA LYS A 21 -1.30 -17.42 32.06
C LYS A 21 -1.73 -17.62 30.61
N ILE A 22 -1.88 -16.54 29.84
CA ILE A 22 -2.27 -16.58 28.43
C ILE A 22 -1.17 -17.21 27.56
N GLU A 23 0.09 -16.80 27.74
CA GLU A 23 1.23 -17.36 26.99
C GLU A 23 1.40 -18.87 27.20
N THR A 24 0.99 -19.39 28.37
CA THR A 24 1.07 -20.82 28.69
C THR A 24 -0.18 -21.63 28.35
N ALA A 25 -1.28 -20.96 27.98
CA ALA A 25 -2.57 -21.61 27.73
C ALA A 25 -2.68 -22.06 26.26
N THR A 26 -3.57 -23.03 26.00
CA THR A 26 -4.00 -23.32 24.62
C THR A 26 -4.84 -22.16 24.07
N PRO A 27 -4.91 -21.95 22.74
CA PRO A 27 -5.65 -20.81 22.17
C PRO A 27 -7.11 -20.71 22.65
N GLN A 28 -7.81 -21.84 22.80
CA GLN A 28 -9.20 -21.85 23.29
C GLN A 28 -9.30 -21.55 24.79
N ALA A 29 -8.34 -22.01 25.59
CA ALA A 29 -8.32 -21.72 27.02
C ALA A 29 -7.90 -20.26 27.28
N ALA A 30 -7.01 -19.71 26.45
CA ALA A 30 -6.62 -18.30 26.47
C ALA A 30 -7.83 -17.38 26.27
N ASP A 31 -8.68 -17.66 25.27
CA ASP A 31 -9.90 -16.88 25.04
C ASP A 31 -10.85 -16.90 26.25
N GLN A 32 -11.03 -18.06 26.88
CA GLN A 32 -11.86 -18.17 28.09
C GLN A 32 -11.30 -17.37 29.27
N ILE A 33 -9.97 -17.37 29.45
CA ILE A 33 -9.30 -16.58 30.48
C ILE A 33 -9.47 -15.09 30.21
N LEU A 34 -9.32 -14.67 28.94
CA LEU A 34 -9.49 -13.28 28.52
C LEU A 34 -10.92 -12.79 28.77
N LEU A 35 -11.93 -13.55 28.35
CA LEU A 35 -13.33 -13.21 28.57
C LEU A 35 -13.70 -13.15 30.06
N ALA A 36 -13.16 -14.07 30.87
CA ALA A 36 -13.36 -14.05 32.32
C ALA A 36 -12.72 -12.81 32.98
N GLU A 37 -11.56 -12.38 32.50
CA GLU A 37 -10.89 -11.17 32.98
C GLU A 37 -11.67 -9.91 32.60
N VAL A 38 -12.20 -9.83 31.37
CA VAL A 38 -13.08 -8.73 30.93
C VAL A 38 -14.29 -8.60 31.85
N GLN A 39 -14.96 -9.72 32.17
CA GLN A 39 -16.09 -9.72 33.11
C GLN A 39 -15.67 -9.28 34.51
N SER A 40 -14.55 -9.79 35.02
CA SER A 40 -14.00 -9.38 36.32
C SER A 40 -13.77 -7.86 36.39
N ILE A 41 -13.16 -7.30 35.35
CA ILE A 41 -12.90 -5.86 35.26
C ILE A 41 -14.21 -5.07 35.14
N GLN A 42 -15.20 -5.55 34.39
CA GLN A 42 -16.52 -4.94 34.32
C GLN A 42 -17.16 -4.81 35.71
N TYR A 43 -17.12 -5.86 36.53
CA TYR A 43 -17.58 -5.79 37.92
C TYR A 43 -16.76 -4.85 38.80
N GLN A 44 -15.46 -4.71 38.54
CA GLN A 44 -14.63 -3.76 39.27
C GLN A 44 -15.00 -2.32 38.92
N LEU A 45 -15.25 -2.03 37.64
CA LEU A 45 -15.55 -0.69 37.13
C LEU A 45 -16.90 -0.15 37.61
N THR A 46 -17.86 -1.01 37.98
CA THR A 46 -19.13 -0.55 38.57
C THR A 46 -19.00 -0.01 40.00
N ARG A 47 -17.85 -0.23 40.68
CA ARG A 47 -17.65 0.22 42.06
C ARG A 47 -17.32 1.71 42.13
N SER A 48 -18.02 2.45 42.98
CA SER A 48 -17.86 3.91 43.13
C SER A 48 -16.55 4.38 43.81
N THR A 49 -15.70 3.47 44.29
CA THR A 49 -14.48 3.79 45.06
C THR A 49 -13.18 3.61 44.25
N LEU A 50 -13.26 3.61 42.91
CA LEU A 50 -12.09 3.36 42.06
C LEU A 50 -11.12 4.53 42.07
N THR A 51 -9.84 4.24 42.31
CA THR A 51 -8.77 5.22 42.12
C THR A 51 -8.46 5.39 40.63
N LEU A 52 -7.97 6.58 40.23
CA LEU A 52 -7.54 6.82 38.84
C LEU A 52 -6.46 5.81 38.37
N LYS A 53 -5.59 5.37 39.28
CA LYS A 53 -4.57 4.37 38.99
C LYS A 53 -5.19 3.00 38.64
N GLN A 54 -6.19 2.57 39.42
CA GLN A 54 -6.89 1.31 39.16
C GLN A 54 -7.71 1.41 37.86
N CYS A 55 -8.42 2.51 37.64
CA CYS A 55 -9.13 2.75 36.39
C CYS A 55 -8.21 2.64 35.17
N LYS A 56 -7.05 3.32 35.22
CA LYS A 56 -6.03 3.24 34.17
C LYS A 56 -5.55 1.80 33.91
N GLU A 57 -5.26 1.05 34.97
CA GLU A 57 -4.83 -0.35 34.86
C GLU A 57 -5.92 -1.22 34.23
N SER A 58 -7.17 -1.09 34.67
CA SER A 58 -8.31 -1.79 34.12
C SER A 58 -8.49 -1.50 32.62
N LEU A 59 -8.44 -0.24 32.20
CA LEU A 59 -8.58 0.14 30.78
C LEU A 59 -7.48 -0.47 29.90
N ILE A 60 -6.23 -0.52 30.40
CA ILE A 60 -5.11 -1.12 29.67
C ILE A 60 -5.28 -2.63 29.54
N LEU A 61 -5.74 -3.29 30.61
CA LEU A 61 -6.03 -4.73 30.57
C LEU A 61 -7.17 -5.06 29.63
N LEU A 62 -8.22 -4.22 29.57
CA LEU A 62 -9.33 -4.40 28.62
C LEU A 62 -8.84 -4.29 27.17
N LEU A 63 -8.02 -3.29 26.83
CA LEU A 63 -7.42 -3.18 25.50
C LEU A 63 -6.53 -4.38 25.17
N TYR A 64 -5.71 -4.81 26.12
CA TYR A 64 -4.91 -6.02 25.96
C TYR A 64 -5.77 -7.25 25.67
N CYS A 65 -6.89 -7.41 26.38
CA CYS A 65 -7.81 -8.51 26.13
C CYS A 65 -8.41 -8.43 24.73
N ALA A 66 -8.94 -7.27 24.33
CA ALA A 66 -9.52 -7.09 22.99
C ALA A 66 -8.51 -7.32 21.84
N MET A 67 -7.23 -6.97 22.03
CA MET A 67 -6.19 -7.18 21.02
C MET A 67 -5.61 -8.60 20.97
N THR A 68 -5.82 -9.42 22.01
CA THR A 68 -5.20 -10.76 22.13
C THR A 68 -6.15 -11.91 21.80
N VAL A 69 -7.46 -11.66 21.85
CA VAL A 69 -8.49 -12.66 21.56
C VAL A 69 -8.41 -13.13 20.10
N ASN A 70 -8.71 -14.41 19.85
CA ASN A 70 -8.65 -14.98 18.50
C ASN A 70 -9.55 -14.25 17.48
N PRO A 71 -9.12 -14.14 16.20
CA PRO A 71 -9.94 -13.56 15.13
C PRO A 71 -11.30 -14.26 15.03
N GLY A 72 -12.39 -13.53 15.28
CA GLY A 72 -13.76 -14.04 15.25
C GLY A 72 -14.51 -14.00 16.58
N THR A 73 -13.82 -13.77 17.70
CA THR A 73 -14.46 -13.58 19.00
C THR A 73 -14.59 -12.09 19.31
N HIS A 74 -15.83 -11.61 19.51
CA HIS A 74 -16.11 -10.21 19.78
C HIS A 74 -16.06 -9.90 21.28
N VAL A 75 -15.29 -8.88 21.67
CA VAL A 75 -15.23 -8.35 23.03
C VAL A 75 -15.84 -6.95 23.02
N ASP A 76 -17.01 -6.80 23.65
CA ASP A 76 -17.64 -5.49 23.82
C ASP A 76 -17.02 -4.75 25.01
N LEU A 77 -16.46 -3.57 24.75
CA LEU A 77 -15.79 -2.71 25.72
C LEU A 77 -16.51 -1.36 25.94
N GLU A 78 -17.71 -1.17 25.39
CA GLU A 78 -18.44 0.10 25.43
C GLU A 78 -18.72 0.56 26.88
N PHE A 79 -18.97 -0.39 27.78
CA PHE A 79 -19.22 -0.13 29.20
C PHE A 79 -18.09 0.64 29.92
N ALA A 80 -16.86 0.60 29.39
CA ALA A 80 -15.69 1.25 29.97
C ALA A 80 -15.45 2.66 29.41
N LEU A 81 -16.18 3.09 28.37
CA LEU A 81 -16.04 4.42 27.77
C LEU A 81 -16.24 5.58 28.76
N PRO A 82 -17.24 5.58 29.66
CA PRO A 82 -17.39 6.66 30.63
C PRO A 82 -16.16 6.83 31.53
N HIS A 83 -15.50 5.72 31.86
CA HIS A 83 -14.31 5.71 32.73
C HIS A 83 -13.08 6.17 31.99
N ALA A 84 -12.96 5.83 30.70
CA ALA A 84 -11.93 6.33 29.81
C ALA A 84 -12.04 7.84 29.57
N ILE A 85 -13.25 8.35 29.34
CA ILE A 85 -13.52 9.79 29.20
C ILE A 85 -13.17 10.53 30.48
N ASN A 86 -13.58 9.99 31.63
CA ASN A 86 -13.25 10.58 32.93
C ASN A 86 -11.72 10.60 33.17
N LEU A 87 -11.01 9.54 32.77
CA LEU A 87 -9.54 9.49 32.85
C LEU A 87 -8.88 10.51 31.92
N ALA A 88 -9.42 10.71 30.71
CA ALA A 88 -8.98 11.73 29.76
C ALA A 88 -9.21 13.16 30.27
N GLU A 89 -10.30 13.42 30.99
CA GLU A 89 -10.64 14.75 31.51
C GLU A 89 -9.86 15.06 32.79
N VAL A 90 -9.94 14.18 33.80
CA VAL A 90 -9.45 14.43 35.18
C VAL A 90 -7.99 14.00 35.38
N GLY A 91 -7.43 13.21 34.47
CA GLY A 91 -6.05 12.73 34.52
C GLY A 91 -5.04 13.87 34.73
N LYS A 92 -4.21 13.76 35.77
CA LYS A 92 -3.22 14.81 36.11
C LYS A 92 -1.95 14.70 35.27
N THR A 93 -1.57 13.47 34.90
CA THR A 93 -0.37 13.22 34.11
C THR A 93 -0.72 13.05 32.63
N VAL A 94 0.24 13.34 31.75
CA VAL A 94 0.11 13.11 30.30
C VAL A 94 -0.18 11.63 30.02
N GLN A 95 0.38 10.71 30.81
CA GLN A 95 0.15 9.27 30.63
C GLN A 95 -1.29 8.86 30.95
N ASP A 96 -1.90 9.45 31.97
CA ASP A 96 -3.28 9.14 32.34
C ASP A 96 -4.23 9.59 31.23
N LYS A 97 -4.08 10.85 30.79
CA LYS A 97 -4.84 11.39 29.66
C LYS A 97 -4.63 10.59 28.39
N ARG A 98 -3.38 10.21 28.09
CA ARG A 98 -3.04 9.38 26.92
C ARG A 98 -3.74 8.03 26.96
N THR A 99 -3.84 7.41 28.13
CA THR A 99 -4.56 6.13 28.28
C THR A 99 -6.04 6.31 28.02
N GLY A 100 -6.66 7.36 28.57
CA GLY A 100 -8.07 7.67 28.34
C GLY A 100 -8.39 7.96 26.87
N TYR A 101 -7.61 8.83 26.22
CA TYR A 101 -7.78 9.15 24.80
C TYR A 101 -7.55 7.92 23.90
N LEU A 102 -6.50 7.13 24.15
CA LEU A 102 -6.24 5.92 23.37
C LEU A 102 -7.39 4.92 23.51
N PHE A 103 -7.88 4.67 24.72
CA PHE A 103 -9.02 3.77 24.93
C PHE A 103 -10.25 4.23 24.16
N CYS A 104 -10.56 5.53 24.21
CA CYS A 104 -11.66 6.08 23.43
C CYS A 104 -11.43 5.91 21.93
N ALA A 105 -10.22 6.17 21.42
CA ALA A 105 -9.91 6.05 19.99
C ALA A 105 -10.04 4.61 19.46
N GLU A 106 -9.74 3.60 20.28
CA GLU A 106 -9.84 2.19 19.88
C GLU A 106 -11.26 1.61 20.01
N VAL A 107 -12.03 2.05 21.02
CA VAL A 107 -13.32 1.43 21.37
C VAL A 107 -14.53 2.24 20.88
N MET A 108 -14.42 3.57 20.82
CA MET A 108 -15.55 4.46 20.51
C MET A 108 -15.76 4.54 19.00
N SER A 109 -16.99 4.26 18.55
CA SER A 109 -17.36 4.49 17.15
C SER A 109 -17.38 5.99 16.81
N PRO A 110 -17.17 6.39 15.53
CA PRO A 110 -17.12 7.80 15.15
C PRO A 110 -18.42 8.57 15.44
N GLU A 111 -19.58 7.89 15.44
CA GLU A 111 -20.92 8.44 15.66
C GLU A 111 -21.41 8.31 17.12
N HIS A 112 -20.55 7.83 18.02
CA HIS A 112 -20.93 7.58 19.41
C HIS A 112 -21.31 8.87 20.15
N GLU A 113 -22.43 8.87 20.88
CA GLU A 113 -22.97 10.05 21.57
C GLU A 113 -21.98 10.71 22.56
N LEU A 114 -21.16 9.89 23.21
CA LEU A 114 -20.16 10.35 24.18
C LEU A 114 -18.97 11.10 23.56
N GLN A 115 -18.83 11.13 22.22
CA GLN A 115 -17.73 11.84 21.57
C GLN A 115 -17.73 13.33 21.93
N LEU A 116 -18.91 13.92 22.12
CA LEU A 116 -19.07 15.32 22.54
C LEU A 116 -18.43 15.62 23.90
N MET A 117 -18.30 14.62 24.78
CA MET A 117 -17.69 14.80 26.10
C MET A 117 -16.17 15.06 25.99
N LEU A 118 -15.51 14.52 24.97
CA LEU A 118 -14.07 14.70 24.74
C LEU A 118 -13.73 16.07 24.18
N VAL A 119 -14.68 16.77 23.55
CA VAL A 119 -14.47 18.08 22.92
C VAL A 119 -13.88 19.08 23.92
N ASN A 120 -14.45 19.14 25.13
CA ASN A 120 -14.00 20.05 26.17
C ASN A 120 -12.62 19.67 26.72
N SER A 121 -12.34 18.37 26.87
CA SER A 121 -11.04 17.85 27.30
C SER A 121 -9.94 18.22 26.31
N ILE A 122 -10.18 17.99 25.02
CA ILE A 122 -9.24 18.30 23.94
C ILE A 122 -8.98 19.81 23.88
N ARG A 123 -10.02 20.64 23.96
CA ARG A 123 -9.86 22.11 24.00
C ARG A 123 -8.96 22.55 25.15
N LYS A 124 -9.24 22.09 26.37
CA LYS A 124 -8.44 22.43 27.57
C LYS A 124 -6.98 21.99 27.42
N ASP A 125 -6.74 20.81 26.85
CA ASP A 125 -5.39 20.29 26.65
C ASP A 125 -4.61 21.07 25.56
N LEU A 126 -5.28 21.62 24.54
CA LEU A 126 -4.68 22.53 23.54
C LEU A 126 -4.37 23.93 24.09
N GLU A 127 -5.14 24.38 25.08
CA GLU A 127 -4.94 25.65 25.78
C GLU A 127 -3.86 25.56 26.87
N SER A 128 -3.44 24.36 27.23
CA SER A 128 -2.37 24.13 28.21
C SER A 128 -1.07 24.83 27.83
N ALA A 129 -0.30 25.25 28.85
CA ALA A 129 1.07 25.74 28.67
C ALA A 129 2.08 24.60 28.44
N GLU A 130 1.74 23.38 28.84
CA GLU A 130 2.62 22.21 28.72
C GLU A 130 2.62 21.66 27.29
N VAL A 131 3.76 21.77 26.59
CA VAL A 131 3.95 21.23 25.24
C VAL A 131 3.53 19.76 25.09
N PRO A 132 3.82 18.84 26.04
CA PRO A 132 3.37 17.46 25.95
C PRO A 132 1.84 17.30 25.94
N ARG A 133 1.10 18.13 26.69
CA ARG A 133 -0.37 18.10 26.71
C ARG A 133 -0.95 18.60 25.39
N ILE A 134 -0.41 19.70 24.86
CA ILE A 134 -0.80 20.20 23.54
C ILE A 134 -0.55 19.13 22.47
N CYS A 135 0.62 18.50 22.48
CA CYS A 135 0.95 17.44 21.52
C CYS A 135 0.00 16.25 21.62
N LEU A 136 -0.36 15.84 22.84
CA LEU A 136 -1.30 14.73 23.05
C LEU A 136 -2.70 15.06 22.47
N ALA A 137 -3.19 16.27 22.72
CA ALA A 137 -4.46 16.72 22.17
C ALA A 137 -4.44 16.78 20.63
N LEU A 138 -3.35 17.29 20.05
CA LEU A 138 -3.18 17.30 18.60
C LEU A 138 -3.07 15.89 18.02
N ASP A 139 -2.35 14.97 18.66
CA ASP A 139 -2.25 13.57 18.23
C ASP A 139 -3.64 12.90 18.28
N THR A 140 -4.45 13.22 19.28
CA THR A 140 -5.85 12.74 19.39
C THR A 140 -6.72 13.25 18.24
N LEU A 141 -6.59 14.53 17.86
CA LEU A 141 -7.31 15.10 16.70
C LEU A 141 -6.88 14.47 15.37
N ILE A 142 -5.61 14.08 15.25
CA ILE A 142 -5.09 13.43 14.04
C ILE A 142 -5.62 12.00 13.93
N GLN A 143 -5.67 11.26 15.04
CA GLN A 143 -6.11 9.87 15.06
C GLN A 143 -7.63 9.74 14.92
N SER A 144 -8.40 10.61 15.58
CA SER A 144 -9.86 10.54 15.62
C SER A 144 -10.49 11.91 15.30
N PRO A 145 -10.44 12.36 14.03
CA PRO A 145 -11.00 13.64 13.63
C PRO A 145 -12.53 13.63 13.68
N SER A 146 -13.11 14.59 14.39
CA SER A 146 -14.57 14.80 14.50
C SER A 146 -14.96 16.23 14.13
N LYS A 147 -16.10 16.37 13.43
CA LYS A 147 -16.64 17.67 13.02
C LYS A 147 -17.06 18.51 14.24
N ASP A 148 -17.57 17.88 15.28
CA ASP A 148 -18.10 18.56 16.47
C ASP A 148 -17.01 19.24 17.31
N VAL A 149 -15.76 18.78 17.17
CA VAL A 149 -14.61 19.38 17.86
C VAL A 149 -14.17 20.68 17.20
N ILE A 150 -14.41 20.86 15.89
CA ILE A 150 -13.86 21.97 15.09
C ILE A 150 -14.19 23.35 15.70
N PRO A 151 -15.46 23.68 16.02
CA PRO A 151 -15.79 25.00 16.54
C PRO A 151 -15.09 25.32 17.86
N ALA A 152 -14.81 24.31 18.69
CA ALA A 152 -14.19 24.47 20.00
C ALA A 152 -12.66 24.70 19.91
N VAL A 153 -12.00 24.20 18.85
CA VAL A 153 -10.52 24.18 18.77
C VAL A 153 -9.94 25.03 17.65
N GLN A 154 -10.73 25.40 16.63
CA GLN A 154 -10.22 26.03 15.39
C GLN A 154 -9.38 27.29 15.66
N SER A 155 -9.86 28.20 16.52
CA SER A 155 -9.12 29.43 16.86
C SER A 155 -7.77 29.11 17.49
N ARG A 156 -7.75 28.20 18.48
CA ARG A 156 -6.51 27.82 19.15
C ARG A 156 -5.55 27.09 18.19
N LEU A 157 -6.08 26.18 17.38
CA LEU A 157 -5.31 25.42 16.40
C LEU A 157 -4.60 26.34 15.39
N HIS A 158 -5.27 27.43 14.98
CA HIS A 158 -4.70 28.44 14.11
C HIS A 158 -3.49 29.18 14.73
N ASP A 159 -3.50 29.41 16.05
CA ASP A 159 -2.37 30.00 16.77
C ASP A 159 -1.20 29.03 16.90
N LEU A 160 -1.49 27.73 17.08
CA LEU A 160 -0.49 26.69 17.24
C LEU A 160 0.39 26.49 15.99
N LEU A 161 -0.06 26.93 14.80
CA LEU A 161 0.76 26.96 13.58
C LEU A 161 2.00 27.86 13.70
N SER A 162 1.95 28.87 14.57
CA SER A 162 3.05 29.81 14.83
C SER A 162 3.77 29.54 16.15
N HIS A 163 3.53 28.40 16.78
CA HIS A 163 4.11 28.06 18.08
C HIS A 163 5.64 27.85 18.00
N ASN A 164 6.36 28.13 19.10
CA ASN A 164 7.83 28.01 19.13
C ASN A 164 8.30 26.55 19.01
N SER A 165 7.53 25.60 19.56
CA SER A 165 7.86 24.17 19.49
C SER A 165 7.60 23.58 18.10
N VAL A 166 8.64 22.98 17.52
CA VAL A 166 8.61 22.22 16.26
C VAL A 166 7.56 21.10 16.31
N HIS A 167 7.45 20.42 17.45
CA HIS A 167 6.52 19.31 17.66
C HIS A 167 5.07 19.75 17.61
N VAL A 168 4.77 20.96 18.09
CA VAL A 168 3.43 21.55 18.06
C VAL A 168 3.10 22.02 16.64
N LYS A 169 3.99 22.78 15.99
CA LYS A 169 3.77 23.28 14.62
C LYS A 169 3.45 22.16 13.64
N ARG A 170 4.25 21.08 13.62
CA ARG A 170 4.02 19.97 12.67
C ARG A 170 2.70 19.25 12.94
N ARG A 171 2.35 19.03 14.21
CA ARG A 171 1.12 18.34 14.59
C ARG A 171 -0.11 19.20 14.33
N ALA A 172 -0.02 20.52 14.51
CA ALA A 172 -1.09 21.43 14.14
C ALA A 172 -1.40 21.35 12.63
N LEU A 173 -0.37 21.27 11.78
CA LEU A 173 -0.54 21.05 10.33
C LEU A 173 -1.22 19.72 10.01
N TYR A 174 -0.80 18.63 10.65
CA TYR A 174 -1.45 17.33 10.47
C TYR A 174 -2.89 17.29 11.02
N ALA A 175 -3.17 17.97 12.13
CA ALA A 175 -4.50 18.08 12.69
C ALA A 175 -5.45 18.83 11.76
N PHE A 176 -4.99 19.94 11.14
CA PHE A 176 -5.77 20.60 10.08
C PHE A 176 -6.02 19.68 8.88
N ASN A 177 -5.02 18.89 8.48
CA ASN A 177 -5.19 17.92 7.40
C ASN A 177 -6.27 16.88 7.74
N ALA A 178 -6.21 16.27 8.93
CA ALA A 178 -7.18 15.26 9.37
C ALA A 178 -8.59 15.85 9.54
N LEU A 179 -8.72 17.04 10.15
CA LEU A 179 -10.02 17.70 10.32
C LEU A 179 -10.64 18.12 8.99
N SER A 180 -9.83 18.45 7.98
CA SER A 180 -10.33 18.83 6.65
C SER A 180 -11.04 17.69 5.91
N GLU A 181 -10.82 16.43 6.29
CA GLU A 181 -11.58 15.29 5.77
C GLU A 181 -13.04 15.29 6.28
N ARG A 182 -13.30 15.96 7.40
CA ARG A 182 -14.66 16.09 7.99
C ARG A 182 -15.33 17.41 7.60
N ASP A 183 -14.56 18.49 7.53
CA ASP A 183 -15.04 19.81 7.10
C ASP A 183 -13.92 20.58 6.39
N SER A 184 -14.04 20.71 5.06
CA SER A 184 -13.03 21.38 4.23
C SER A 184 -12.94 22.89 4.49
N ASP A 185 -13.98 23.52 5.05
CA ASP A 185 -14.00 24.97 5.26
C ASP A 185 -12.97 25.45 6.29
N ILE A 186 -12.53 24.55 7.18
CA ILE A 186 -11.44 24.80 8.15
C ILE A 186 -10.13 25.25 7.46
N LEU A 187 -9.95 24.92 6.18
CA LEU A 187 -8.74 25.21 5.42
C LEU A 187 -8.66 26.65 4.87
N ARG A 188 -9.79 27.34 4.70
CA ARG A 188 -9.87 28.63 3.97
C ARG A 188 -8.95 29.70 4.58
N ASP A 189 -8.96 29.82 5.90
CA ASP A 189 -8.23 30.88 6.60
C ASP A 189 -6.74 30.54 6.84
N ILE A 190 -6.36 29.27 6.66
CA ILE A 190 -5.01 28.81 7.01
C ILE A 190 -4.08 28.66 5.80
N ALA A 191 -4.59 28.73 4.57
CA ALA A 191 -3.81 28.52 3.35
C ALA A 191 -2.54 29.40 3.31
N SER A 192 -2.67 30.66 3.74
CA SER A 192 -1.55 31.61 3.80
C SER A 192 -0.48 31.22 4.83
N LYS A 193 -0.87 30.74 6.02
CA LYS A 193 0.03 30.28 7.08
C LYS A 193 0.67 28.94 6.72
N ALA A 194 -0.10 28.01 6.16
CA ALA A 194 0.40 26.72 5.68
C ALA A 194 1.50 26.92 4.62
N ARG A 195 1.27 27.82 3.65
CA ARG A 195 2.30 28.17 2.66
C ARG A 195 3.57 28.73 3.28
N LYS A 196 3.47 29.57 4.33
CA LYS A 196 4.65 30.07 5.05
C LYS A 196 5.43 28.94 5.73
N ARG A 197 4.76 27.87 6.18
CA ARG A 197 5.42 26.72 6.82
C ARG A 197 6.18 25.81 5.86
N LEU A 198 5.96 25.94 4.54
CA LEU A 198 6.79 25.24 3.54
C LEU A 198 8.25 25.74 3.52
N ALA A 199 8.51 26.95 4.02
CA ALA A 199 9.83 27.54 4.15
C ALA A 199 10.33 27.57 5.62
N ASP A 200 9.83 26.68 6.47
CA ASP A 200 10.27 26.57 7.87
C ASP A 200 11.73 26.06 7.94
N SER A 201 12.45 26.41 9.02
CA SER A 201 13.84 25.98 9.21
C SER A 201 13.93 24.47 9.46
N GLU A 202 12.88 23.89 10.03
CA GLU A 202 12.84 22.50 10.46
C GLU A 202 12.21 21.59 9.39
N PRO A 203 12.95 20.58 8.87
CA PRO A 203 12.44 19.69 7.83
C PRO A 203 11.15 18.96 8.21
N ALA A 204 10.99 18.62 9.50
CA ALA A 204 9.79 17.94 9.99
C ALA A 204 8.52 18.80 9.86
N VAL A 205 8.63 20.13 9.94
CA VAL A 205 7.52 21.06 9.74
C VAL A 205 7.24 21.23 8.25
N VAL A 206 8.29 21.31 7.43
CA VAL A 206 8.17 21.36 5.97
C VAL A 206 7.42 20.14 5.43
N VAL A 207 7.77 18.92 5.88
CA VAL A 207 7.08 17.69 5.46
C VAL A 207 5.60 17.69 5.85
N ALA A 208 5.27 18.15 7.06
CA ALA A 208 3.87 18.29 7.48
C ALA A 208 3.13 19.34 6.64
N ALA A 209 3.80 20.46 6.31
CA ALA A 209 3.24 21.50 5.46
C ALA A 209 3.02 21.02 4.02
N LEU A 210 3.90 20.19 3.46
CA LEU A 210 3.73 19.56 2.15
C LEU A 210 2.49 18.66 2.10
N THR A 211 2.27 17.91 3.18
CA THR A 211 1.10 17.02 3.30
C THR A 211 -0.19 17.83 3.29
N LEU A 212 -0.27 18.88 4.11
CA LEU A 212 -1.43 19.79 4.12
C LEU A 212 -1.58 20.56 2.80
N ALA A 213 -0.48 20.98 2.18
CA ALA A 213 -0.51 21.71 0.92
C ALA A 213 -1.08 20.86 -0.23
N LYS A 214 -0.82 19.55 -0.26
CA LYS A 214 -1.49 18.62 -1.20
C LYS A 214 -3.01 18.67 -1.04
N THR A 215 -3.51 18.71 0.20
CA THR A 215 -4.94 18.81 0.49
C THR A 215 -5.51 20.17 0.12
N LEU A 216 -4.76 21.26 0.34
CA LEU A 216 -5.14 22.61 -0.11
C LEU A 216 -5.26 22.72 -1.64
N VAL A 217 -4.38 22.05 -2.39
CA VAL A 217 -4.47 21.99 -3.87
C VAL A 217 -5.71 21.20 -4.30
N LYS A 218 -5.99 20.06 -3.67
CA LYS A 218 -7.21 19.27 -3.93
C LYS A 218 -8.50 20.04 -3.64
N ALA A 219 -8.49 20.90 -2.62
CA ALA A 219 -9.62 21.75 -2.26
C ALA A 219 -9.68 23.06 -3.08
N GLU A 220 -8.85 23.21 -4.11
CA GLU A 220 -8.77 24.41 -4.98
C GLU A 220 -8.43 25.73 -4.23
N LEU A 221 -7.95 25.64 -2.98
CA LEU A 221 -7.54 26.79 -2.17
C LEU A 221 -6.10 27.26 -2.49
N LEU A 222 -5.33 26.42 -3.18
CA LEU A 222 -3.98 26.73 -3.63
C LEU A 222 -3.83 26.39 -5.12
N PRO A 223 -3.57 27.39 -5.99
CA PRO A 223 -3.35 27.13 -7.41
C PRO A 223 -2.14 26.22 -7.66
N THR A 224 -2.33 25.18 -8.46
CA THR A 224 -1.33 24.16 -8.77
C THR A 224 -0.01 24.75 -9.29
N ASP A 225 -0.07 25.71 -10.21
CA ASP A 225 1.13 26.33 -10.79
C ASP A 225 1.97 27.09 -9.74
N LYS A 226 1.30 27.80 -8.83
CA LYS A 226 1.98 28.52 -7.74
C LYS A 226 2.60 27.54 -6.77
N TYR A 227 1.90 26.44 -6.46
CA TYR A 227 2.42 25.40 -5.59
C TYR A 227 3.64 24.71 -6.22
N HIS A 228 3.55 24.32 -7.49
CA HIS A 228 4.65 23.67 -8.21
C HIS A 228 5.91 24.57 -8.21
N LYS A 229 5.79 25.86 -8.52
CA LYS A 229 6.92 26.82 -8.45
C LYS A 229 7.56 26.90 -7.05
N VAL A 230 6.75 26.88 -5.98
CA VAL A 230 7.26 26.86 -4.60
C VAL A 230 8.02 25.56 -4.33
N LEU A 231 7.49 24.42 -4.77
CA LEU A 231 8.15 23.12 -4.61
C LEU A 231 9.48 23.05 -5.37
N SER A 232 9.54 23.49 -6.63
CA SER A 232 10.79 23.54 -7.41
C SER A 232 11.86 24.40 -6.71
N GLY A 233 11.46 25.56 -6.17
CA GLY A 233 12.35 26.41 -5.38
C GLY A 233 12.84 25.74 -4.08
N LEU A 234 11.96 25.04 -3.37
CA LEU A 234 12.29 24.30 -2.15
C LEU A 234 13.19 23.09 -2.43
N LEU A 235 12.96 22.38 -3.53
CA LEU A 235 13.79 21.29 -3.99
C LEU A 235 15.22 21.79 -4.23
N LYS A 236 15.38 22.85 -5.01
CA LYS A 236 16.69 23.45 -5.33
C LYS A 236 17.43 23.94 -4.09
N THR A 237 16.73 24.62 -3.18
CA THR A 237 17.33 25.16 -1.94
C THR A 237 17.66 24.07 -0.91
N THR A 238 16.88 22.99 -0.88
CA THR A 238 17.19 21.83 -0.02
C THR A 238 18.36 21.05 -0.60
N TRP A 239 18.39 20.86 -1.92
CA TRP A 239 19.47 20.16 -2.61
C TRP A 239 20.80 20.90 -2.54
N SER A 240 20.81 22.23 -2.64
CA SER A 240 22.05 23.03 -2.58
C SER A 240 22.80 22.87 -1.25
N ARG A 241 22.11 22.45 -0.18
CA ARG A 241 22.70 22.13 1.12
C ARG A 241 23.33 20.73 1.19
N ARG A 242 23.12 19.89 0.17
CA ARG A 242 23.51 18.48 0.06
C ARG A 242 23.21 17.71 1.36
N PRO A 243 21.93 17.35 1.61
CA PRO A 243 21.53 16.72 2.85
C PRO A 243 22.34 15.45 3.12
N GLU A 244 22.82 15.30 4.36
CA GLU A 244 23.50 14.08 4.78
C GLU A 244 22.59 12.85 4.58
N PRO A 245 23.15 11.65 4.37
CA PRO A 245 22.39 10.43 4.17
C PRO A 245 21.43 10.09 5.34
N ALA A 246 21.69 10.57 6.56
CA ALA A 246 20.75 10.40 7.67
C ALA A 246 19.48 11.26 7.53
N ARG A 247 19.51 12.31 6.69
CA ARG A 247 18.48 13.37 6.61
C ARG A 247 17.87 13.54 5.22
N TYR A 248 18.16 12.65 4.26
CA TYR A 248 17.61 12.75 2.89
C TYR A 248 16.10 12.46 2.82
N HIS A 249 15.47 11.92 3.88
CA HIS A 249 14.03 11.65 3.95
C HIS A 249 13.16 12.88 3.61
N SER A 250 13.57 14.09 3.97
CA SER A 250 12.85 15.32 3.60
C SER A 250 12.92 15.57 2.09
N LEU A 251 14.06 15.27 1.46
CA LEU A 251 14.27 15.40 0.03
C LEU A 251 13.40 14.40 -0.74
N VAL A 252 13.29 13.15 -0.27
CA VAL A 252 12.37 12.13 -0.81
C VAL A 252 10.93 12.65 -0.85
N ARG A 253 10.46 13.21 0.27
CA ARG A 253 9.10 13.76 0.37
C ARG A 253 8.89 14.98 -0.54
N LEU A 254 9.92 15.81 -0.73
CA LEU A 254 9.88 16.94 -1.66
C LEU A 254 9.81 16.48 -3.11
N ILE A 255 10.65 15.52 -3.53
CA ILE A 255 10.62 14.94 -4.89
C ILE A 255 9.24 14.33 -5.17
N GLN A 256 8.71 13.56 -4.21
CA GLN A 256 7.36 13.00 -4.29
C GLN A 256 6.30 14.11 -4.45
N ALA A 257 6.41 15.21 -3.71
CA ALA A 257 5.50 16.35 -3.82
C ALA A 257 5.60 17.01 -5.21
N VAL A 258 6.80 17.23 -5.74
CA VAL A 258 7.02 17.81 -7.08
C VAL A 258 6.37 16.92 -8.15
N GLY A 259 6.63 15.60 -8.12
CA GLY A 259 6.09 14.66 -9.09
C GLY A 259 4.59 14.36 -8.94
N THR A 260 3.94 14.79 -7.87
CA THR A 260 2.47 14.67 -7.68
C THR A 260 1.72 15.97 -7.90
N ALA A 261 2.37 17.13 -7.71
CA ALA A 261 1.78 18.44 -7.95
C ALA A 261 1.64 18.77 -9.44
N GLY A 262 2.45 18.18 -10.31
CA GLY A 262 2.40 18.43 -11.74
C GLY A 262 3.53 17.70 -12.47
N ARG A 263 3.71 18.02 -13.75
CA ARG A 263 4.87 17.54 -14.53
C ARG A 263 6.11 18.32 -14.08
N PRO A 264 7.19 17.64 -13.64
CA PRO A 264 8.45 18.29 -13.32
C PRO A 264 8.97 19.17 -14.47
N SER A 265 9.48 20.36 -14.14
CA SER A 265 10.14 21.23 -15.12
C SER A 265 11.53 20.69 -15.50
N VAL A 266 12.10 21.19 -16.60
CA VAL A 266 13.49 20.85 -17.03
C VAL A 266 14.49 21.10 -15.89
N GLN A 267 14.30 22.19 -15.11
CA GLN A 267 15.17 22.51 -13.97
C GLN A 267 15.02 21.52 -12.80
N ASP A 268 13.80 21.02 -12.58
CA ASP A 268 13.56 19.99 -11.57
C ASP A 268 14.23 18.67 -11.99
N LEU A 269 14.14 18.31 -13.27
CA LEU A 269 14.80 17.12 -13.82
C LEU A 269 16.32 17.22 -13.74
N GLN A 270 16.92 18.38 -14.05
CA GLN A 270 18.36 18.61 -13.84
C GLN A 270 18.74 18.39 -12.37
N THR A 271 17.92 18.90 -11.44
CA THR A 271 18.13 18.69 -10.00
C THR A 271 17.99 17.22 -9.62
N PHE A 272 17.01 16.49 -10.16
CA PHE A 272 16.86 15.05 -9.93
C PHE A 272 18.06 14.26 -10.45
N LEU A 273 18.62 14.63 -11.60
CA LEU A 273 19.79 13.97 -12.18
C LEU A 273 21.02 14.13 -11.28
N ASP A 274 21.25 15.35 -10.77
CA ASP A 274 22.32 15.62 -9.81
C ASP A 274 22.14 14.83 -8.50
N ILE A 275 20.89 14.73 -8.03
CA ILE A 275 20.53 13.94 -6.84
C ILE A 275 20.83 12.45 -7.08
N VAL A 276 20.39 11.89 -8.19
CA VAL A 276 20.65 10.48 -8.54
C VAL A 276 22.16 10.23 -8.59
N ARG A 277 22.91 11.02 -9.38
CA ARG A 277 24.38 10.93 -9.45
C ARG A 277 25.06 10.93 -8.09
N HIS A 278 24.60 11.75 -7.16
CA HIS A 278 25.19 11.85 -5.83
C HIS A 278 24.86 10.68 -4.91
N TYR A 279 23.61 10.20 -4.92
CA TYR A 279 23.14 9.20 -3.96
C TYR A 279 23.31 7.76 -4.45
N THR A 280 23.24 7.46 -5.76
CA THR A 280 23.38 6.07 -6.26
C THR A 280 24.60 5.34 -5.67
N PRO A 281 25.81 5.95 -5.54
CA PRO A 281 26.97 5.28 -4.97
C PRO A 281 26.86 4.89 -3.49
N MET A 282 25.84 5.36 -2.78
CA MET A 282 25.64 5.11 -1.35
C MET A 282 24.90 3.79 -1.04
N GLY A 283 24.57 2.99 -2.06
CA GLY A 283 23.95 1.67 -1.92
C GLY A 283 22.48 1.72 -1.49
N MET A 284 22.02 0.70 -0.76
CA MET A 284 20.61 0.51 -0.36
C MET A 284 19.95 1.75 0.26
N CYS A 285 20.70 2.52 1.05
CA CYS A 285 20.19 3.74 1.67
C CYS A 285 19.72 4.79 0.65
N ALA A 286 20.13 4.71 -0.62
CA ALA A 286 19.73 5.64 -1.67
C ALA A 286 18.55 5.16 -2.53
N TYR A 287 18.12 3.90 -2.42
CA TYR A 287 17.09 3.33 -3.27
C TYR A 287 15.77 4.10 -3.19
N ALA A 288 15.39 4.56 -1.99
CA ALA A 288 14.18 5.36 -1.82
C ALA A 288 14.21 6.68 -2.59
N ILE A 289 15.35 7.39 -2.61
CA ILE A 289 15.45 8.68 -3.31
C ILE A 289 15.56 8.50 -4.82
N VAL A 290 16.32 7.51 -5.27
CA VAL A 290 16.42 7.14 -6.69
C VAL A 290 15.04 6.73 -7.22
N HIS A 291 14.33 5.85 -6.51
CA HIS A 291 12.97 5.46 -6.85
C HIS A 291 12.03 6.66 -6.98
N GLN A 292 12.06 7.61 -6.03
CA GLN A 292 11.19 8.80 -6.15
C GLN A 292 11.54 9.68 -7.35
N CYS A 293 12.83 9.85 -7.67
CA CYS A 293 13.25 10.57 -8.89
C CYS A 293 12.70 9.90 -10.14
N PHE A 294 12.91 8.58 -10.30
CA PHE A 294 12.43 7.83 -11.46
C PHE A 294 10.90 7.75 -11.54
N SER A 295 10.21 7.60 -10.41
CA SER A 295 8.75 7.68 -10.36
C SER A 295 8.23 9.05 -10.81
N ALA A 296 8.92 10.15 -10.49
CA ALA A 296 8.57 11.48 -10.99
C ALA A 296 8.84 11.64 -12.50
N ILE A 297 9.94 11.06 -13.00
CA ILE A 297 10.33 11.08 -14.42
C ILE A 297 9.33 10.33 -15.30
N SER A 298 8.73 9.25 -14.79
CA SER A 298 7.75 8.43 -15.53
C SER A 298 6.53 9.20 -16.07
N LYS A 299 6.30 10.42 -15.55
CA LYS A 299 5.18 11.30 -15.94
C LYS A 299 5.59 12.38 -16.95
N CYS A 300 6.88 12.47 -17.30
CA CYS A 300 7.42 13.46 -18.23
C CYS A 300 7.41 12.94 -19.68
N SER A 301 7.38 13.86 -20.65
CA SER A 301 7.62 13.49 -22.04
C SER A 301 9.10 13.24 -22.30
N ALA A 302 9.40 12.39 -23.30
CA ALA A 302 10.77 12.07 -23.68
C ALA A 302 11.60 13.33 -24.04
N GLU A 303 10.97 14.30 -24.70
CA GLU A 303 11.60 15.57 -25.11
C GLU A 303 12.11 16.39 -23.91
N THR A 304 11.30 16.53 -22.86
CA THR A 304 11.66 17.31 -21.66
C THR A 304 12.80 16.63 -20.89
N VAL A 305 12.80 15.30 -20.85
CA VAL A 305 13.87 14.52 -20.22
C VAL A 305 15.17 14.67 -21.01
N LEU A 306 15.11 14.61 -22.34
CA LEU A 306 16.26 14.79 -23.22
C LEU A 306 16.88 16.19 -23.08
N GLU A 307 16.07 17.25 -23.03
CA GLU A 307 16.54 18.62 -22.81
C GLU A 307 17.30 18.76 -21.46
N ALA A 308 16.78 18.13 -20.40
CA ALA A 308 17.43 18.11 -19.10
C ALA A 308 18.76 17.34 -19.14
N GLN A 309 18.80 16.18 -19.80
CA GLN A 309 20.01 15.35 -19.96
C GLN A 309 21.09 16.06 -20.78
N ALA A 310 20.72 16.72 -21.88
CA ALA A 310 21.63 17.47 -22.73
C ALA A 310 22.34 18.60 -21.98
N SER A 311 21.63 19.24 -21.05
CA SER A 311 22.18 20.30 -20.20
C SER A 311 23.21 19.79 -19.19
N SER A 312 23.05 18.57 -18.69
CA SER A 312 23.91 17.97 -17.65
C SER A 312 25.04 17.09 -18.22
N GLY A 313 25.00 16.76 -19.51
CA GLY A 313 26.02 15.94 -20.20
C GLY A 313 26.04 14.46 -19.78
N THR A 314 24.95 13.96 -19.19
CA THR A 314 24.79 12.54 -18.78
C THR A 314 23.33 12.12 -18.90
N SER A 315 23.08 10.81 -18.92
CA SER A 315 21.73 10.26 -18.91
C SER A 315 21.34 9.71 -17.53
N PHE A 316 20.04 9.73 -17.21
CA PHE A 316 19.53 9.12 -15.96
C PHE A 316 19.92 7.65 -15.85
N ILE A 317 19.84 6.89 -16.95
CA ILE A 317 20.17 5.47 -16.98
C ILE A 317 21.66 5.24 -16.73
N GLN A 318 22.54 6.09 -17.28
CA GLN A 318 23.98 6.00 -17.06
C GLN A 318 24.36 6.13 -15.59
N GLU A 319 23.68 7.01 -14.83
CA GLU A 319 23.94 7.22 -13.40
C GLU A 319 23.47 6.05 -12.50
N VAL A 320 22.72 5.09 -13.03
CA VAL A 320 22.26 3.89 -12.31
C VAL A 320 22.85 2.58 -12.83
N ARG A 321 23.73 2.61 -13.84
CA ARG A 321 24.36 1.40 -14.42
C ARG A 321 25.05 0.51 -13.39
N GLN A 322 25.66 1.12 -12.38
CA GLN A 322 26.32 0.38 -11.30
C GLN A 322 25.37 -0.54 -10.51
N LEU A 323 24.05 -0.31 -10.55
CA LEU A 323 23.09 -1.19 -9.87
C LEU A 323 22.96 -2.56 -10.56
N LEU A 324 23.24 -2.63 -11.86
CA LEU A 324 23.19 -3.88 -12.62
C LEU A 324 24.33 -4.84 -12.25
N THR A 325 25.46 -4.30 -11.77
CA THR A 325 26.62 -5.09 -11.33
C THR A 325 26.54 -5.53 -9.87
N LEU A 326 25.60 -4.98 -9.10
CA LEU A 326 25.31 -5.44 -7.75
C LEU A 326 24.60 -6.80 -7.85
N ASN A 327 25.20 -7.86 -7.32
CA ASN A 327 24.57 -9.19 -7.24
C ASN A 327 23.47 -9.26 -6.15
N GLU A 328 22.80 -8.13 -5.89
CA GLU A 328 21.74 -7.98 -4.89
C GLU A 328 20.39 -7.89 -5.59
N PRO A 329 19.37 -8.67 -5.18
CA PRO A 329 18.06 -8.67 -5.82
C PRO A 329 17.38 -7.29 -5.80
N ASP A 330 17.48 -6.56 -4.68
CA ASP A 330 16.91 -5.21 -4.54
C ASP A 330 17.56 -4.20 -5.50
N GLY A 331 18.89 -4.28 -5.68
CA GLY A 331 19.62 -3.45 -6.62
C GLY A 331 19.23 -3.74 -8.07
N LEU A 332 19.10 -5.02 -8.43
CA LEU A 332 18.65 -5.44 -9.76
C LEU A 332 17.20 -5.00 -10.02
N TYR A 333 16.29 -5.23 -9.08
CA TYR A 333 14.90 -4.76 -9.19
C TYR A 333 14.84 -3.24 -9.33
N MET A 334 15.63 -2.51 -8.55
CA MET A 334 15.72 -1.05 -8.64
C MET A 334 16.21 -0.59 -10.02
N PHE A 335 17.22 -1.24 -10.58
CA PHE A 335 17.73 -0.95 -11.92
C PHE A 335 16.65 -1.14 -13.00
N ILE A 336 15.95 -2.28 -12.99
CA ILE A 336 14.88 -2.55 -13.95
C ILE A 336 13.70 -1.58 -13.73
N HIS A 337 13.39 -1.23 -12.49
CA HIS A 337 12.42 -0.18 -12.20
C HIS A 337 12.82 1.16 -12.82
N CYS A 338 14.10 1.55 -12.72
CA CYS A 338 14.62 2.77 -13.33
C CYS A 338 14.49 2.75 -14.86
N LEU A 339 14.86 1.64 -15.52
CA LEU A 339 14.66 1.46 -16.96
C LEU A 339 13.18 1.59 -17.35
N SER A 340 12.30 0.93 -16.58
CA SER A 340 10.85 0.99 -16.79
C SER A 340 10.25 2.37 -16.51
N SER A 341 10.96 3.27 -15.84
CA SER A 341 10.45 4.60 -15.54
C SER A 341 10.80 5.62 -16.61
N VAL A 342 11.74 5.32 -17.50
CA VAL A 342 12.17 6.19 -18.60
C VAL A 342 11.61 5.65 -19.92
N ASP A 343 11.28 6.55 -20.85
CA ASP A 343 10.88 6.15 -22.21
C ASP A 343 12.03 5.35 -22.88
N PRO A 344 11.77 4.12 -23.39
CA PRO A 344 12.77 3.32 -24.09
C PRO A 344 13.52 4.06 -25.21
N LYS A 345 12.90 5.03 -25.88
CA LYS A 345 13.57 5.86 -26.91
C LYS A 345 14.81 6.58 -26.39
N LEU A 346 14.87 6.86 -25.09
CA LEU A 346 15.97 7.60 -24.47
C LEU A 346 17.17 6.73 -24.09
N TRP A 347 17.06 5.40 -24.14
CA TRP A 347 18.13 4.51 -23.66
C TRP A 347 18.31 3.21 -24.45
N ALA A 348 17.28 2.70 -25.12
CA ALA A 348 17.33 1.42 -25.82
C ALA A 348 17.89 1.52 -27.25
N GLY A 349 18.14 2.72 -27.77
CA GLY A 349 18.68 2.92 -29.13
C GLY A 349 17.68 2.61 -30.25
N THR A 350 16.37 2.70 -29.98
CA THR A 350 15.31 2.40 -30.98
C THR A 350 15.17 3.47 -32.06
N SER A 351 15.77 4.64 -31.86
CA SER A 351 15.72 5.77 -32.79
C SER A 351 17.13 6.15 -33.26
N PRO A 352 17.34 6.45 -34.55
CA PRO A 352 18.68 6.72 -35.10
C PRO A 352 19.33 7.98 -34.52
N GLU A 353 18.54 8.88 -33.94
CA GLU A 353 19.00 10.14 -33.35
C GLU A 353 19.53 9.99 -31.92
N ILE A 354 19.12 8.93 -31.21
CA ILE A 354 19.46 8.71 -29.80
C ILE A 354 20.15 7.35 -29.67
N PRO A 355 21.47 7.30 -29.41
CA PRO A 355 22.19 6.04 -29.29
C PRO A 355 21.75 5.24 -28.07
N ALA A 356 21.97 3.92 -28.12
CA ALA A 356 21.80 3.06 -26.96
C ALA A 356 22.73 3.50 -25.82
N VAL A 357 22.19 3.54 -24.60
CA VAL A 357 22.93 3.92 -23.39
C VAL A 357 23.59 2.70 -22.73
N LEU A 358 22.99 1.53 -22.92
CA LEU A 358 23.48 0.26 -22.37
C LEU A 358 24.43 -0.43 -23.35
N ASP A 359 25.49 -1.02 -22.82
CA ASP A 359 26.43 -1.84 -23.59
C ASP A 359 25.85 -3.25 -23.84
N GLU A 360 26.42 -3.99 -24.80
CA GLU A 360 25.94 -5.33 -25.19
C GLU A 360 25.81 -6.29 -24.00
N TRP A 361 26.81 -6.32 -23.10
CA TRP A 361 26.80 -7.19 -21.92
C TRP A 361 25.73 -6.78 -20.89
N GLU A 362 25.36 -5.49 -20.83
CA GLU A 362 24.33 -5.00 -19.92
C GLU A 362 22.94 -5.42 -20.42
N VAL A 363 22.74 -5.35 -21.74
CA VAL A 363 21.54 -5.87 -22.37
C VAL A 363 21.44 -7.38 -22.16
N GLU A 364 22.53 -8.13 -22.36
CA GLU A 364 22.58 -9.57 -22.08
C GLU A 364 22.22 -9.86 -20.61
N ARG A 365 22.74 -9.07 -19.67
CA ARG A 365 22.41 -9.21 -18.26
C ARG A 365 20.94 -8.96 -17.97
N VAL A 366 20.34 -7.93 -18.56
CA VAL A 366 18.90 -7.64 -18.46
C VAL A 366 18.07 -8.79 -19.04
N MET A 367 18.46 -9.33 -20.19
CA MET A 367 17.80 -10.49 -20.79
C MET A 367 17.89 -11.73 -19.89
N GLY A 368 19.03 -11.94 -19.23
CA GLY A 368 19.21 -13.02 -18.24
C GLY A 368 18.30 -12.91 -17.02
N LEU A 369 17.76 -11.73 -16.70
CA LEU A 369 16.82 -11.56 -15.59
C LEU A 369 15.43 -12.16 -15.87
N LEU A 370 15.12 -12.49 -17.13
CA LEU A 370 13.92 -13.27 -17.46
C LEU A 370 13.92 -14.65 -16.80
N ASP A 371 15.11 -15.19 -16.50
CA ASP A 371 15.29 -16.47 -15.83
C ASP A 371 15.65 -16.33 -14.34
N SER A 372 15.45 -15.13 -13.76
CA SER A 372 15.65 -14.90 -12.31
C SER A 372 14.74 -15.79 -11.47
N GLU A 373 15.22 -16.21 -10.28
CA GLU A 373 14.40 -16.92 -9.29
C GLU A 373 13.24 -16.05 -8.76
N ASP A 374 13.43 -14.74 -8.72
CA ASP A 374 12.45 -13.79 -8.19
C ASP A 374 11.36 -13.43 -9.22
N LYS A 375 10.09 -13.73 -8.87
CA LYS A 375 8.90 -13.41 -9.67
C LYS A 375 8.75 -11.92 -9.99
N LEU A 376 9.11 -11.04 -9.06
CA LEU A 376 8.99 -9.59 -9.25
C LEU A 376 10.03 -9.08 -10.25
N ILE A 377 11.27 -9.58 -10.19
CA ILE A 377 12.32 -9.23 -11.15
C ILE A 377 11.92 -9.69 -12.56
N ARG A 378 11.44 -10.94 -12.70
CA ARG A 378 10.96 -11.46 -13.99
C ARG A 378 9.82 -10.61 -14.55
N LYS A 379 8.76 -10.38 -13.77
CA LYS A 379 7.61 -9.57 -14.20
C LYS A 379 8.02 -8.15 -14.60
N GLN A 380 8.89 -7.52 -13.81
CA GLN A 380 9.34 -6.15 -14.11
C GLN A 380 10.23 -6.10 -15.36
N THR A 381 11.05 -7.14 -15.59
CA THR A 381 11.89 -7.27 -16.80
C THR A 381 11.02 -7.45 -18.03
N LEU A 382 10.05 -8.38 -17.98
CA LEU A 382 9.09 -8.61 -19.05
C LEU A 382 8.32 -7.32 -19.41
N ARG A 383 7.83 -6.56 -18.41
CA ARG A 383 7.17 -5.26 -18.64
C ARG A 383 8.08 -4.23 -19.29
N THR A 384 9.36 -4.23 -18.90
CA THR A 384 10.35 -3.30 -19.47
C THR A 384 10.63 -3.65 -20.92
N LEU A 385 10.86 -4.93 -21.23
CA LEU A 385 11.10 -5.40 -22.59
C LEU A 385 9.86 -5.23 -23.48
N TRP A 386 8.65 -5.47 -22.97
CA TRP A 386 7.39 -5.22 -23.70
C TRP A 386 7.26 -3.78 -24.19
N ARG A 387 7.77 -2.82 -23.41
CA ARG A 387 7.79 -1.40 -23.80
C ARG A 387 8.89 -1.05 -24.79
N VAL A 388 10.01 -1.79 -24.77
CA VAL A 388 11.12 -1.60 -25.72
C VAL A 388 10.71 -2.16 -27.08
N ASP A 389 10.34 -3.43 -27.13
CA ASP A 389 9.93 -4.15 -28.33
C ASP A 389 9.08 -5.38 -27.93
N GLN A 390 7.82 -5.38 -28.37
CA GLN A 390 6.85 -6.43 -28.08
C GLN A 390 7.30 -7.79 -28.65
N SER A 391 8.00 -7.79 -29.79
CA SER A 391 8.44 -9.02 -30.47
C SER A 391 9.42 -9.84 -29.64
N ILE A 392 10.18 -9.21 -28.75
CA ILE A 392 11.11 -9.88 -27.82
C ILE A 392 10.33 -10.78 -26.87
N VAL A 393 9.27 -10.25 -26.27
CA VAL A 393 8.44 -10.95 -25.29
C VAL A 393 7.56 -11.99 -25.98
N GLU A 394 7.02 -11.70 -27.17
CA GLU A 394 6.26 -12.67 -27.97
C GLU A 394 7.13 -13.87 -28.37
N SER A 395 8.37 -13.61 -28.79
CA SER A 395 9.34 -14.66 -29.12
C SER A 395 9.71 -15.49 -27.88
N TYR A 396 9.91 -14.84 -26.74
CA TYR A 396 10.15 -15.51 -25.46
C TYR A 396 8.96 -16.38 -25.05
N TYR A 397 7.73 -15.87 -25.19
CA TYR A 397 6.50 -16.60 -24.93
C TYR A 397 6.33 -17.82 -25.83
N ALA A 398 6.59 -17.69 -27.14
CA ALA A 398 6.53 -18.80 -28.08
C ALA A 398 7.52 -19.92 -27.73
N ARG A 399 8.74 -19.56 -27.30
CA ARG A 399 9.74 -20.52 -26.80
C ARG A 399 9.31 -21.18 -25.49
N ALA A 400 8.69 -20.42 -24.59
CA ALA A 400 8.14 -20.94 -23.34
C ALA A 400 7.04 -21.98 -23.59
N LEU A 401 6.11 -21.70 -24.52
CA LEU A 401 5.03 -22.61 -24.90
C LEU A 401 5.54 -23.91 -25.54
N GLN A 402 6.69 -23.87 -26.21
CA GLN A 402 7.35 -25.05 -26.79
C GLN A 402 8.12 -25.89 -25.74
N GLY A 403 8.07 -25.51 -24.46
CA GLY A 403 8.77 -26.22 -23.37
C GLY A 403 10.29 -26.06 -23.41
N GLN A 404 10.80 -25.01 -24.08
CA GLN A 404 12.25 -24.75 -24.19
C GLN A 404 12.81 -23.99 -22.98
N LEU A 405 11.99 -23.67 -21.97
CA LEU A 405 12.35 -22.83 -20.83
C LEU A 405 11.93 -23.50 -19.50
N SER A 406 12.92 -23.79 -18.65
CA SER A 406 12.82 -24.17 -17.22
C SER A 406 11.99 -25.41 -16.83
N ASP A 407 12.14 -25.85 -15.57
CA ASP A 407 11.50 -27.04 -14.98
C ASP A 407 10.04 -26.79 -14.52
N GLU A 408 9.63 -25.53 -14.32
CA GLU A 408 8.25 -25.13 -13.93
C GLU A 408 7.63 -24.14 -14.95
N PRO A 409 6.99 -24.64 -16.03
CA PRO A 409 6.54 -23.79 -17.13
C PRO A 409 5.25 -23.00 -16.81
N LEU A 410 4.38 -23.50 -15.93
CA LEU A 410 3.05 -22.95 -15.72
C LEU A 410 3.06 -21.53 -15.11
N PRO A 411 3.72 -21.26 -13.97
CA PRO A 411 3.73 -19.92 -13.39
C PRO A 411 4.37 -18.90 -14.34
N ARG A 412 5.45 -19.29 -15.03
CA ARG A 412 6.15 -18.44 -16.00
C ARG A 412 5.26 -18.07 -17.19
N LEU A 413 4.52 -19.03 -17.74
CA LEU A 413 3.60 -18.77 -18.85
C LEU A 413 2.45 -17.85 -18.45
N LEU A 414 1.89 -18.03 -17.26
CA LEU A 414 0.85 -17.15 -16.73
C LEU A 414 1.36 -15.73 -16.47
N GLU A 415 2.61 -15.57 -15.98
CA GLU A 415 3.26 -14.27 -15.83
C GLU A 415 3.39 -13.53 -17.16
N ILE A 416 3.82 -14.23 -18.23
CA ILE A 416 3.98 -13.64 -19.56
C ILE A 416 2.62 -13.28 -20.16
N ALA A 417 1.62 -14.16 -20.03
CA ALA A 417 0.27 -13.90 -20.52
C ALA A 417 -0.39 -12.68 -19.85
N ASP A 418 -0.19 -12.50 -18.54
CA ASP A 418 -0.67 -11.31 -17.80
C ASP A 418 -0.06 -10.02 -18.36
N ILE A 419 1.21 -10.05 -18.80
CA ILE A 419 1.90 -8.88 -19.35
C ILE A 419 1.50 -8.59 -20.80
N ILE A 420 1.44 -9.61 -21.65
CA ILE A 420 1.04 -9.46 -23.06
C ILE A 420 -0.41 -8.97 -23.15
N SER A 421 -1.29 -9.49 -22.30
CA SER A 421 -2.72 -9.17 -22.35
C SER A 421 -3.05 -7.82 -21.70
N GLY A 422 -2.23 -7.35 -20.75
CA GLY A 422 -2.44 -6.07 -20.08
C GLY A 422 -3.86 -5.94 -19.49
N ASP A 423 -4.58 -4.90 -19.92
CA ASP A 423 -5.96 -4.62 -19.49
C ASP A 423 -7.04 -5.29 -20.38
N ASP A 424 -6.63 -6.13 -21.34
CA ASP A 424 -7.54 -6.92 -22.18
C ASP A 424 -7.79 -8.31 -21.56
N GLY A 425 -8.97 -8.45 -20.93
CA GLY A 425 -9.39 -9.71 -20.34
C GLY A 425 -9.72 -10.80 -21.37
N GLU A 426 -10.15 -10.42 -22.57
CA GLU A 426 -10.46 -11.39 -23.63
C GLU A 426 -9.18 -12.02 -24.17
N ALA A 427 -8.18 -11.19 -24.45
CA ALA A 427 -6.84 -11.65 -24.85
C ALA A 427 -6.24 -12.59 -23.80
N TYR A 428 -6.37 -12.23 -22.51
CA TYR A 428 -5.89 -13.07 -21.42
C TYR A 428 -6.57 -14.45 -21.40
N ALA A 429 -7.89 -14.50 -21.55
CA ALA A 429 -8.63 -15.77 -21.59
C ALA A 429 -8.20 -16.64 -22.78
N HIS A 430 -7.94 -16.04 -23.95
CA HIS A 430 -7.40 -16.77 -25.10
C HIS A 430 -5.99 -17.34 -24.84
N GLN A 431 -5.10 -16.55 -24.23
CA GLN A 431 -3.77 -17.02 -23.87
C GLN A 431 -3.81 -18.13 -22.82
N LEU A 432 -4.65 -17.99 -21.79
CA LEU A 432 -4.86 -19.02 -20.78
C LEU A 432 -5.29 -20.35 -21.42
N LYS A 433 -6.26 -20.34 -22.34
CA LYS A 433 -6.68 -21.56 -23.05
C LYS A 433 -5.51 -22.20 -23.81
N SER A 434 -4.67 -21.39 -24.46
CA SER A 434 -3.47 -21.87 -25.15
C SER A 434 -2.47 -22.51 -24.19
N ILE A 435 -2.20 -21.86 -23.05
CA ILE A 435 -1.28 -22.34 -22.00
C ILE A 435 -1.77 -23.67 -21.42
N LEU A 436 -3.05 -23.75 -21.03
CA LEU A 436 -3.62 -24.97 -20.46
C LEU A 436 -3.55 -26.13 -21.47
N ARG A 437 -3.84 -25.87 -22.75
CA ARG A 437 -3.72 -26.89 -23.81
C ARG A 437 -2.27 -27.35 -24.00
N ALA A 438 -1.31 -26.42 -23.97
CA ALA A 438 0.11 -26.75 -24.11
C ALA A 438 0.63 -27.62 -22.95
N ILE A 439 0.21 -27.33 -21.71
CA ILE A 439 0.71 -28.01 -20.50
C ILE A 439 0.00 -29.34 -20.26
N GLU A 440 -1.34 -29.39 -20.41
CA GLU A 440 -2.08 -30.64 -20.23
C GLU A 440 -1.81 -31.66 -21.35
N GLY A 441 -1.33 -31.19 -22.50
CA GLY A 441 -0.94 -31.99 -23.65
C GLY A 441 -2.11 -32.69 -24.35
N ASN A 442 -1.79 -33.54 -25.33
CA ASN A 442 -2.78 -34.22 -26.18
C ASN A 442 -3.28 -35.57 -25.62
N VAL A 443 -3.15 -35.77 -24.31
CA VAL A 443 -3.64 -37.00 -23.63
C VAL A 443 -5.17 -36.96 -23.57
N PRO A 444 -5.90 -38.09 -23.57
CA PRO A 444 -7.35 -38.10 -23.34
C PRO A 444 -7.76 -37.30 -22.09
N LEU A 445 -8.84 -36.52 -22.18
CA LEU A 445 -9.30 -35.57 -21.16
C LEU A 445 -9.39 -36.16 -19.74
N ASN A 446 -9.85 -37.40 -19.63
CA ASN A 446 -9.99 -38.12 -18.36
C ASN A 446 -8.66 -38.49 -17.68
N LYS A 447 -7.53 -38.39 -18.37
CA LYS A 447 -6.19 -38.70 -17.88
C LYS A 447 -5.32 -37.47 -17.65
N ARG A 448 -5.77 -36.28 -18.07
CA ARG A 448 -5.06 -35.01 -17.84
C ARG A 448 -5.12 -34.63 -16.34
N PRO A 449 -4.04 -34.07 -15.77
CA PRO A 449 -4.05 -33.55 -14.41
C PRO A 449 -4.87 -32.25 -14.30
N VAL A 450 -5.40 -31.97 -13.12
CA VAL A 450 -5.93 -30.64 -12.78
C VAL A 450 -4.77 -29.82 -12.24
N LEU A 451 -4.49 -28.67 -12.84
CA LEU A 451 -3.42 -27.76 -12.43
C LEU A 451 -3.96 -26.80 -11.37
N GLN A 452 -3.83 -27.16 -10.09
CA GLN A 452 -4.38 -26.36 -8.98
C GLN A 452 -3.84 -24.92 -8.98
N ASP A 453 -2.54 -24.74 -9.18
CA ASP A 453 -1.90 -23.41 -9.20
C ASP A 453 -2.47 -22.49 -10.29
N ALA A 454 -2.87 -23.05 -11.44
CA ALA A 454 -3.52 -22.28 -12.51
C ALA A 454 -4.93 -21.83 -12.11
N VAL A 455 -5.65 -22.68 -11.38
CA VAL A 455 -7.00 -22.36 -10.86
C VAL A 455 -6.88 -21.21 -9.86
N GLU A 456 -5.97 -21.32 -8.90
CA GLU A 456 -5.78 -20.32 -7.85
C GLU A 456 -5.32 -18.96 -8.42
N GLU A 457 -4.27 -18.92 -9.24
CA GLU A 457 -3.74 -17.66 -9.81
C GLU A 457 -4.81 -16.97 -10.68
N LEU A 458 -5.59 -17.72 -11.48
CA LEU A 458 -6.67 -17.15 -12.29
C LEU A 458 -7.80 -16.59 -11.43
N LEU A 459 -8.29 -17.36 -10.45
CA LEU A 459 -9.39 -16.91 -9.61
C LEU A 459 -8.98 -15.65 -8.85
N ILE A 460 -7.77 -15.61 -8.28
CA ILE A 460 -7.22 -14.41 -7.64
C ILE A 460 -7.18 -13.24 -8.64
N ARG A 461 -6.72 -13.46 -9.88
CA ARG A 461 -6.66 -12.42 -10.91
C ARG A 461 -8.03 -11.91 -11.35
N ILE A 462 -9.06 -12.77 -11.37
CA ILE A 462 -10.45 -12.42 -11.65
C ILE A 462 -11.08 -11.62 -10.52
N HIS A 463 -10.85 -12.02 -9.27
CA HIS A 463 -11.33 -11.29 -8.10
C HIS A 463 -10.73 -9.88 -8.05
N THR A 464 -9.43 -9.76 -8.30
CA THR A 464 -8.68 -8.49 -8.25
C THR A 464 -8.79 -7.63 -9.50
N GLY A 465 -9.24 -8.19 -10.63
CA GLY A 465 -9.34 -7.48 -11.90
C GLY A 465 -10.46 -6.44 -11.94
N ASP A 466 -10.29 -5.43 -12.79
CA ASP A 466 -11.31 -4.41 -13.03
C ASP A 466 -12.58 -5.01 -13.65
N GLY A 467 -13.73 -4.34 -13.48
CA GLY A 467 -15.02 -4.85 -13.95
C GLY A 467 -15.08 -5.14 -15.46
N SER A 468 -14.47 -4.30 -16.29
CA SER A 468 -14.38 -4.49 -17.75
C SER A 468 -13.50 -5.68 -18.11
N TRP A 469 -12.29 -5.74 -17.54
CA TRP A 469 -11.36 -6.85 -17.70
C TRP A 469 -12.00 -8.18 -17.29
N ARG A 470 -12.66 -8.19 -16.12
CA ARG A 470 -13.35 -9.35 -15.56
C ARG A 470 -14.45 -9.84 -16.50
N SER A 471 -15.30 -8.93 -16.97
CA SER A 471 -16.40 -9.27 -17.87
C SER A 471 -15.91 -9.83 -19.21
N GLY A 472 -14.87 -9.25 -19.80
CA GLY A 472 -14.28 -9.75 -21.06
C GLY A 472 -13.69 -11.14 -20.90
N CYS A 473 -12.90 -11.35 -19.84
CA CYS A 473 -12.30 -12.65 -19.52
C CYS A 473 -13.37 -13.74 -19.32
N ILE A 474 -14.38 -13.47 -18.47
CA ILE A 474 -15.47 -14.41 -18.20
C ILE A 474 -16.28 -14.70 -19.47
N GLY A 475 -16.57 -13.68 -20.28
CA GLY A 475 -17.28 -13.84 -21.56
C GLY A 475 -16.59 -14.85 -22.47
N VAL A 476 -15.28 -14.69 -22.70
CA VAL A 476 -14.50 -15.63 -23.53
C VAL A 476 -14.39 -17.01 -22.89
N LEU A 477 -14.31 -17.12 -21.57
CA LEU A 477 -14.29 -18.43 -20.92
C LEU A 477 -15.63 -19.16 -21.08
N PHE A 478 -16.75 -18.47 -20.84
CA PHE A 478 -18.09 -19.04 -20.98
C PHE A 478 -18.48 -19.41 -22.41
N THR A 479 -17.99 -18.71 -23.44
CA THR A 479 -18.21 -19.14 -24.83
C THR A 479 -17.64 -20.54 -25.11
N THR A 480 -16.61 -20.97 -24.36
CA THR A 480 -16.10 -22.36 -24.43
C THR A 480 -17.15 -23.40 -24.06
N LEU A 481 -18.14 -23.05 -23.22
CA LEU A 481 -19.22 -23.96 -22.87
C LEU A 481 -20.31 -24.02 -23.94
N VAL A 482 -20.45 -22.98 -24.75
CA VAL A 482 -21.45 -22.91 -25.83
C VAL A 482 -20.91 -23.52 -27.12
N ASP A 483 -19.63 -23.32 -27.41
CA ASP A 483 -19.00 -23.85 -28.62
C ASP A 483 -18.79 -25.37 -28.52
N HIS A 484 -19.62 -26.14 -29.22
CA HIS A 484 -19.60 -27.60 -29.20
C HIS A 484 -18.28 -28.21 -29.70
N ASP A 485 -17.52 -27.49 -30.52
CA ASP A 485 -16.24 -27.95 -31.06
C ASP A 485 -15.05 -27.58 -30.13
N ALA A 486 -15.29 -26.71 -29.14
CA ALA A 486 -14.26 -26.29 -28.20
C ALA A 486 -14.00 -27.36 -27.12
N GLU A 487 -12.82 -27.99 -27.20
CA GLU A 487 -12.31 -28.85 -26.14
C GLU A 487 -11.93 -28.01 -24.90
N ALA A 488 -12.48 -28.39 -23.75
CA ALA A 488 -12.11 -27.86 -22.44
C ALA A 488 -11.26 -28.89 -21.67
N GLY A 489 -10.14 -28.46 -21.09
CA GLY A 489 -9.34 -29.32 -20.21
C GLY A 489 -10.02 -29.52 -18.84
N PRO A 490 -9.61 -30.52 -18.03
CA PRO A 490 -10.12 -30.66 -16.67
C PRO A 490 -9.84 -29.43 -15.79
N THR A 491 -8.69 -28.77 -15.96
CA THR A 491 -8.37 -27.52 -15.24
C THR A 491 -9.35 -26.40 -15.63
N LEU A 492 -9.58 -26.24 -16.94
CA LEU A 492 -10.52 -25.26 -17.44
C LEU A 492 -11.96 -25.54 -16.97
N MET A 493 -12.36 -26.81 -16.85
CA MET A 493 -13.68 -27.16 -16.31
C MET A 493 -13.85 -26.78 -14.84
N VAL A 494 -12.81 -26.93 -14.01
CA VAL A 494 -12.85 -26.47 -12.60
C VAL A 494 -13.00 -24.95 -12.55
N ILE A 495 -12.21 -24.23 -13.33
CA ILE A 495 -12.30 -22.76 -13.47
C ILE A 495 -13.71 -22.34 -13.88
N LEU A 496 -14.25 -22.92 -14.95
CA LEU A 496 -15.57 -22.58 -15.46
C LEU A 496 -16.66 -22.84 -14.42
N THR A 497 -16.56 -23.93 -13.66
CA THR A 497 -17.51 -24.26 -12.60
C THR A 497 -17.45 -23.23 -11.48
N ALA A 498 -16.25 -22.88 -11.00
CA ALA A 498 -16.07 -21.85 -9.98
C ALA A 498 -16.61 -20.48 -10.43
N LEU A 499 -16.31 -20.07 -11.66
CA LEU A 499 -16.81 -18.82 -12.23
C LEU A 499 -18.32 -18.80 -12.41
N MET A 500 -18.94 -19.95 -12.75
CA MET A 500 -20.40 -20.06 -12.81
C MET A 500 -21.06 -19.95 -11.43
N CYS A 501 -20.40 -20.40 -10.36
CA CYS A 501 -20.94 -20.25 -9.01
C CYS A 501 -20.95 -18.79 -8.54
N GLU A 502 -19.94 -18.01 -8.93
CA GLU A 502 -19.72 -16.68 -8.38
C GLU A 502 -20.15 -15.54 -9.33
N TYR A 503 -19.97 -15.69 -10.64
CA TYR A 503 -20.08 -14.60 -11.62
C TYR A 503 -21.10 -14.87 -12.73
N LEU A 504 -22.08 -15.74 -12.49
CA LEU A 504 -23.13 -16.04 -13.47
C LEU A 504 -23.88 -14.78 -13.95
N GLU A 505 -24.07 -13.80 -13.07
CA GLU A 505 -24.75 -12.54 -13.37
C GLU A 505 -24.00 -11.66 -14.38
N LEU A 506 -22.69 -11.85 -14.52
CA LEU A 506 -21.86 -11.11 -15.48
C LEU A 506 -21.86 -11.76 -16.88
N SER A 507 -22.49 -12.92 -17.04
CA SER A 507 -22.53 -13.66 -18.30
C SER A 507 -23.48 -13.00 -19.32
N PRO A 508 -23.05 -12.77 -20.57
CA PRO A 508 -23.96 -12.45 -21.66
C PRO A 508 -24.74 -13.68 -22.18
N ILE A 509 -24.33 -14.89 -21.81
CA ILE A 509 -24.93 -16.17 -22.21
C ILE A 509 -25.97 -16.61 -21.18
N SER A 510 -27.06 -17.22 -21.63
CA SER A 510 -28.12 -17.67 -20.73
C SER A 510 -27.64 -18.76 -19.75
N PRO A 511 -28.04 -18.73 -18.47
CA PRO A 511 -27.69 -19.76 -17.50
C PRO A 511 -28.04 -21.19 -17.93
N VAL A 512 -29.16 -21.34 -18.65
CA VAL A 512 -29.63 -22.64 -19.14
C VAL A 512 -28.68 -23.21 -20.19
N GLU A 513 -28.17 -22.37 -21.10
CA GLU A 513 -27.19 -22.80 -22.11
C GLU A 513 -25.86 -23.16 -21.48
N LEU A 514 -25.37 -22.39 -20.51
CA LEU A 514 -24.15 -22.70 -19.77
C LEU A 514 -24.25 -24.04 -19.03
N LEU A 515 -25.37 -24.28 -18.33
CA LEU A 515 -25.61 -25.53 -17.61
C LEU A 515 -25.70 -26.73 -18.57
N ARG A 516 -26.34 -26.58 -19.74
CA ARG A 516 -26.37 -27.64 -20.77
C ARG A 516 -24.97 -27.92 -21.32
N GLY A 517 -24.19 -26.88 -21.59
CA GLY A 517 -22.80 -26.98 -22.04
C GLY A 517 -21.90 -27.69 -21.02
N LEU A 518 -22.07 -27.36 -19.74
CA LEU A 518 -21.36 -28.01 -18.63
C LEU A 518 -21.74 -29.49 -18.52
N ALA A 519 -23.04 -29.81 -18.49
CA ALA A 519 -23.54 -31.17 -18.35
C ALA A 519 -23.07 -32.09 -19.48
N THR A 520 -23.05 -31.57 -20.72
CA THR A 520 -22.56 -32.30 -21.90
C THR A 520 -21.07 -32.60 -21.80
N ARG A 521 -20.28 -31.71 -21.19
CA ARG A 521 -18.83 -31.91 -21.05
C ARG A 521 -18.46 -32.80 -19.86
N LEU A 522 -19.23 -32.77 -18.77
CA LEU A 522 -18.98 -33.58 -17.57
C LEU A 522 -18.97 -35.09 -17.85
N SER A 523 -19.71 -35.57 -18.86
CA SER A 523 -19.68 -36.98 -19.26
C SER A 523 -18.32 -37.46 -19.78
N PHE A 524 -17.44 -36.57 -20.24
CA PHE A 524 -16.12 -36.93 -20.76
C PHE A 524 -15.04 -37.12 -19.67
N TYR A 525 -15.32 -36.78 -18.40
CA TYR A 525 -14.36 -36.88 -17.28
C TYR A 525 -14.72 -38.01 -16.28
N SER A 526 -15.62 -38.92 -16.68
CA SER A 526 -16.15 -40.02 -15.84
C SER A 526 -15.05 -40.99 -15.40
N GLY A 527 -14.44 -40.69 -14.25
CA GLY A 527 -13.33 -41.44 -13.64
C GLY A 527 -12.66 -40.74 -12.45
N ARG A 528 -12.75 -39.39 -12.37
CA ARG A 528 -12.22 -38.57 -11.25
C ARG A 528 -13.26 -37.62 -10.63
N SER A 529 -14.55 -37.86 -10.84
CA SER A 529 -15.67 -37.00 -10.43
C SER A 529 -15.75 -36.66 -8.92
N ARG A 530 -14.91 -37.26 -8.07
CA ARG A 530 -14.79 -36.87 -6.66
C ARG A 530 -14.07 -35.53 -6.43
N TYR A 531 -13.17 -35.08 -7.32
CA TYR A 531 -12.45 -33.82 -7.11
C TYR A 531 -13.24 -32.57 -7.53
N LEU A 532 -14.08 -32.66 -8.57
CA LEU A 532 -14.93 -31.54 -9.01
C LEU A 532 -16.05 -31.20 -7.99
N MET A 533 -16.41 -32.15 -7.13
CA MET A 533 -17.42 -31.96 -6.08
C MET A 533 -16.85 -31.40 -4.76
N ILE A 534 -15.53 -31.44 -4.55
CA ILE A 534 -14.90 -31.01 -3.28
C ILE A 534 -14.61 -29.49 -3.26
N CYS A 535 -14.58 -28.81 -4.41
CA CYS A 535 -14.40 -27.36 -4.47
C CYS A 535 -15.71 -26.55 -4.37
N ILE A 536 -16.84 -27.21 -4.11
CA ILE A 536 -18.19 -26.60 -4.05
C ILE A 536 -18.74 -26.55 -2.60
N ASP A 537 -18.02 -27.08 -1.61
CA ASP A 537 -18.37 -26.98 -0.18
C ASP A 537 -17.55 -25.89 0.54
#